data_AF-A0A1K1LPT4-F1
#
_entry.id   AF-A0A1K1LPT4-F1
#
_cell.length_a   1.000
_cell.length_b   1.000
_cell.length_c   1.000
_cell.angle_alpha   90.00
_cell.angle_beta   90.00
_cell.angle_gamma   90.00
#
_symmetry.space_group_name_H-M   'P 1'
#
loop_
_entity.id
_entity.type
_entity.pdbx_description
1 polymer ?
#
loop_
_entity_poly.entity_id
_entity_poly.type
_entity_poly.pdbx_seq_one_letter_code
_entity_poly.pdbx_strand_id
1 'polypeptide(L)'
;MTEPTGISAVDALITVHAAERSQLNATFVVNAAEHTVATVRQADLVAQQAAARRRWTTAKGQLTKARKDGSAEKIAAARQCADDAYQEFTRISDAAIAEMQQLLGARLTSSGELLKQARQTWDAGSAVIDALVRSGSTEPPRDGGR
;
A
#
# COMPACT_ATOMS: atom_id res chain seq x y z
N MET A 1 17.11 -14.65 -22.26
CA MET A 1 18.57 -14.68 -22.13
C MET A 1 19.11 -13.59 -23.03
N THR A 2 19.78 -12.58 -22.47
CA THR A 2 20.48 -11.57 -23.25
C THR A 2 21.77 -12.20 -23.76
N GLU A 3 22.05 -12.10 -25.06
CA GLU A 3 23.32 -12.58 -25.61
C GLU A 3 24.49 -11.77 -25.00
N PRO A 4 25.60 -12.43 -24.65
CA PRO A 4 26.76 -11.75 -24.09
C PRO A 4 27.34 -10.76 -25.11
N THR A 5 27.69 -9.57 -24.63
CA THR A 5 28.29 -8.50 -25.44
C THR A 5 29.74 -8.80 -25.84
N GLY A 6 30.35 -9.80 -25.20
CA GLY A 6 31.76 -10.15 -25.39
C GLY A 6 32.71 -9.27 -24.58
N ILE A 7 32.20 -8.29 -23.84
CA ILE A 7 32.96 -7.40 -22.97
C ILE A 7 32.65 -7.79 -21.52
N SER A 8 33.55 -8.52 -20.87
CA SER A 8 33.35 -9.10 -19.53
C SER A 8 32.83 -8.09 -18.49
N ALA A 9 33.36 -6.86 -18.50
CA ALA A 9 32.91 -5.80 -17.59
C ALA A 9 31.47 -5.33 -17.86
N VAL A 10 31.04 -5.29 -19.12
CA VAL A 10 29.66 -4.94 -19.51
C VAL A 10 28.71 -6.08 -19.18
N ASP A 11 29.10 -7.34 -19.46
CA ASP A 11 28.29 -8.52 -19.17
C ASP A 11 28.01 -8.69 -17.66
N ALA A 12 28.98 -8.33 -16.81
CA ALA A 12 28.79 -8.28 -15.36
C ALA A 12 27.73 -7.23 -14.95
N LEU A 13 27.77 -6.03 -15.55
CA LEU A 13 26.77 -4.98 -15.29
C LEU A 13 25.38 -5.35 -15.80
N ILE A 14 25.29 -6.02 -16.96
CA ILE A 14 24.02 -6.54 -17.49
C ILE A 14 23.42 -7.56 -16.52
N THR A 15 24.24 -8.42 -15.93
CA THR A 15 23.79 -9.41 -14.93
C THR A 15 23.23 -8.72 -13.69
N VAL A 16 23.91 -7.68 -13.17
CA VAL A 16 23.42 -6.88 -12.05
C VAL A 16 22.10 -6.19 -12.40
N HIS A 17 22.02 -5.52 -13.55
CA HIS A 17 20.78 -4.87 -13.97
C HIS A 17 19.61 -5.86 -14.11
N ALA A 18 19.86 -7.06 -14.65
CA ALA A 18 18.85 -8.11 -14.75
C ALA A 18 18.37 -8.58 -13.36
N ALA A 19 19.27 -8.71 -12.38
CA ALA A 19 18.92 -9.06 -11.01
C ALA A 19 18.07 -7.96 -10.35
N GLU A 20 18.48 -6.69 -10.45
CA GLU A 20 17.72 -5.56 -9.90
C GLU A 20 16.33 -5.43 -10.53
N ARG A 21 16.22 -5.65 -11.84
CA ARG A 21 14.93 -5.67 -12.55
C ARG A 21 14.04 -6.84 -12.11
N SER A 22 14.62 -8.02 -11.90
CA SER A 22 13.89 -9.18 -11.37
C SER A 22 13.36 -8.90 -9.97
N GLN A 23 14.19 -8.31 -9.11
CA GLN A 23 13.79 -7.93 -7.75
C GLN A 23 12.68 -6.88 -7.77
N LEU A 24 12.79 -5.85 -8.63
CA LEU A 24 11.74 -4.83 -8.79
C LEU A 24 10.40 -5.45 -9.21
N ASN A 25 10.42 -6.37 -10.18
CA ASN A 25 9.20 -7.06 -10.63
C ASN A 25 8.57 -7.90 -9.51
N ALA A 26 9.38 -8.59 -8.70
CA ALA A 26 8.89 -9.33 -7.55
C ALA A 26 8.21 -8.40 -6.53
N THR A 27 8.84 -7.27 -6.21
CA THR A 27 8.26 -6.27 -5.29
C THR A 27 6.94 -5.70 -5.80
N PHE A 28 6.80 -5.46 -7.11
CA PHE A 28 5.54 -5.03 -7.72
C PHE A 28 4.41 -6.05 -7.53
N VAL A 29 4.68 -7.34 -7.74
CA VAL A 29 3.69 -8.41 -7.59
C VAL A 29 3.19 -8.49 -6.15
N VAL A 30 4.11 -8.46 -5.18
CA VAL A 30 3.76 -8.47 -3.75
C VAL A 30 2.93 -7.24 -3.38
N ASN A 31 3.36 -6.05 -3.80
CA ASN A 31 2.62 -4.80 -3.55
C ASN A 31 1.19 -4.83 -4.12
N ALA A 32 1.00 -5.39 -5.32
CA ALA A 32 -0.32 -5.48 -5.93
C ALA A 32 -1.26 -6.41 -5.14
N ALA A 33 -0.74 -7.53 -4.64
CA ALA A 33 -1.49 -8.46 -3.80
C ALA A 33 -1.86 -7.81 -2.45
N GLU A 34 -0.90 -7.19 -1.78
CA GLU A 34 -1.10 -6.46 -0.52
C GLU A 34 -2.12 -5.34 -0.67
N HIS A 35 -2.05 -4.58 -1.77
CA HIS A 35 -3.00 -3.51 -2.05
C HIS A 35 -4.44 -4.04 -2.14
N THR A 36 -4.64 -5.16 -2.84
CA THR A 36 -5.97 -5.77 -2.97
C THR A 36 -6.54 -6.18 -1.61
N VAL A 37 -5.73 -6.84 -0.78
CA VAL A 37 -6.14 -7.25 0.58
C VAL A 37 -6.46 -6.03 1.45
N ALA A 38 -5.61 -4.99 1.41
CA ALA A 38 -5.81 -3.76 2.17
C ALA A 38 -7.11 -3.04 1.75
N THR A 39 -7.44 -2.99 0.46
CA THR A 39 -8.68 -2.37 -0.03
C THR A 39 -9.92 -3.10 0.46
N VAL A 40 -9.93 -4.44 0.42
CA VAL A 40 -11.04 -5.23 0.98
C VAL A 40 -11.20 -4.94 2.46
N ARG A 41 -10.09 -4.94 3.22
CA ARG A 41 -10.13 -4.67 4.65
C ARG A 41 -10.61 -3.26 4.99
N GLN A 42 -10.21 -2.25 4.22
CA GLN A 42 -10.73 -0.88 4.37
C GLN A 42 -12.24 -0.82 4.17
N ALA A 43 -12.77 -1.49 3.15
CA ALA A 43 -14.21 -1.57 2.91
C ALA A 43 -14.95 -2.23 4.09
N ASP A 44 -14.39 -3.31 4.65
CA ASP A 44 -14.96 -3.99 5.81
C ASP A 44 -15.00 -3.08 7.06
N LEU A 45 -13.93 -2.31 7.30
CA LEU A 45 -13.87 -1.37 8.43
C LEU A 45 -14.94 -0.27 8.30
N VAL A 46 -15.10 0.28 7.09
CA VAL A 46 -16.14 1.27 6.79
C VAL A 46 -17.54 0.66 6.99
N ALA A 47 -17.76 -0.57 6.54
CA ALA A 47 -19.03 -1.27 6.71
C ALA A 47 -19.35 -1.51 8.20
N GLN A 48 -18.36 -1.91 9.00
CA GLN A 48 -18.50 -2.10 10.45
C GLN A 48 -18.88 -0.78 11.14
N GLN A 49 -18.18 0.31 10.84
CA GLN A 49 -18.50 1.63 11.40
C GLN A 49 -19.91 2.09 10.99
N ALA A 50 -20.29 1.90 9.72
CA ALA A 50 -21.61 2.24 9.22
C ALA A 50 -22.72 1.44 9.91
N ALA A 51 -22.51 0.13 10.14
CA ALA A 51 -23.44 -0.72 10.86
C ALA A 51 -23.61 -0.27 12.32
N ALA A 52 -22.51 0.02 13.01
CA ALA A 52 -22.53 0.49 14.39
C ALA A 52 -23.24 1.87 14.50
N ARG A 53 -22.97 2.79 13.56
CA ARG A 53 -23.65 4.09 13.50
C ARG A 53 -25.16 3.93 13.30
N ARG A 54 -25.60 2.98 12.46
CA ARG A 54 -27.02 2.68 12.27
C ARG A 54 -27.66 2.17 13.56
N ARG A 55 -27.01 1.25 14.29
CA ARG A 55 -27.50 0.77 15.60
C ARG A 55 -27.69 1.92 16.59
N TRP A 56 -26.69 2.77 16.74
CA TRP A 56 -26.78 3.95 17.61
C TRP A 56 -27.90 4.92 17.20
N THR A 57 -28.03 5.19 15.89
CA THR A 57 -29.09 6.06 15.37
C THR A 57 -30.49 5.51 15.66
N THR A 58 -30.68 4.20 15.49
CA THR A 58 -31.94 3.52 15.84
C THR A 58 -32.24 3.63 17.33
N ALA A 59 -31.27 3.37 18.21
CA ALA A 59 -31.45 3.48 19.65
C ALA A 59 -31.80 4.93 20.08
N LYS A 60 -31.17 5.94 19.46
CA LYS A 60 -31.51 7.35 19.66
C LYS A 60 -32.94 7.68 19.21
N GLY A 61 -33.41 7.07 18.12
CA GLY A 61 -34.80 7.17 17.68
C GLY A 61 -35.77 6.58 18.71
N GLN A 62 -35.45 5.42 19.27
CA GLN A 62 -36.24 4.79 20.33
C GLN A 62 -36.31 5.64 21.60
N LEU A 63 -35.20 6.22 22.03
CA LEU A 63 -35.18 7.18 23.15
C LEU A 63 -36.06 8.41 22.86
N THR A 64 -36.02 8.94 21.65
CA THR A 64 -36.86 10.07 21.25
C THR A 64 -38.34 9.71 21.34
N LYS A 65 -38.73 8.50 20.92
CA LYS A 65 -40.11 8.01 21.06
C LYS A 65 -40.50 7.80 22.53
N ALA A 66 -39.63 7.19 23.34
CA ALA A 66 -39.87 6.97 24.76
C ALA A 66 -40.05 8.28 25.53
N ARG A 67 -39.34 9.35 25.15
CA ARG A 67 -39.48 10.68 25.77
C ARG A 67 -40.82 11.36 25.49
N LYS A 68 -41.51 11.00 24.40
CA LYS A 68 -42.81 11.58 24.06
C LYS A 68 -43.93 10.94 24.87
N ASP A 69 -43.97 9.60 24.87
CA ASP A 69 -45.17 8.85 25.30
C ASP A 69 -44.85 7.73 26.31
N GLY A 70 -43.63 7.67 26.84
CA GLY A 70 -43.15 6.60 27.72
C GLY A 70 -43.28 6.91 29.21
N SER A 71 -43.38 5.85 30.02
CA SER A 71 -43.17 5.95 31.47
C SER A 71 -41.70 6.28 31.78
N ALA A 72 -41.44 6.75 33.01
CA ALA A 72 -40.08 7.00 33.48
C ALA A 72 -39.15 5.79 33.28
N GLU A 73 -39.65 4.57 33.54
CA GLU A 73 -38.93 3.32 33.33
C GLU A 73 -38.57 3.09 31.85
N LYS A 74 -39.52 3.33 30.93
CA LYS A 74 -39.27 3.21 29.48
C LYS A 74 -38.24 4.21 28.99
N ILE A 75 -38.25 5.43 29.55
CA ILE A 75 -37.26 6.46 29.23
C ILE A 75 -35.88 6.05 29.73
N ALA A 76 -35.78 5.54 30.97
CA ALA A 76 -34.52 5.07 31.55
C ALA A 76 -33.93 3.89 30.75
N ALA A 77 -34.74 2.89 30.41
CA ALA A 77 -34.30 1.75 29.60
C ALA A 77 -33.86 2.16 28.19
N ALA A 78 -34.62 3.04 27.52
CA ALA A 78 -34.25 3.55 26.20
C ALA A 78 -32.98 4.42 26.25
N ARG A 79 -32.74 5.12 27.36
CA ARG A 79 -31.52 5.90 27.57
C ARG A 79 -30.31 4.98 27.69
N GLN A 80 -30.39 3.95 28.52
CA GLN A 80 -29.33 2.96 28.68
C GLN A 80 -28.98 2.32 27.33
N CYS A 81 -29.99 1.87 26.57
CA CYS A 81 -29.79 1.29 25.24
C CYS A 81 -29.07 2.26 24.27
N ALA A 82 -29.43 3.55 24.30
CA ALA A 82 -28.79 4.56 23.45
C ALA A 82 -27.33 4.82 23.86
N ASP A 83 -27.06 4.84 25.17
CA ASP A 83 -25.71 5.05 25.71
C ASP A 83 -24.81 3.83 25.42
N ASP A 84 -25.32 2.60 25.58
CA ASP A 84 -24.62 1.35 25.24
C ASP A 84 -24.28 1.29 23.74
N ALA A 85 -25.24 1.61 22.87
CA ALA A 85 -25.04 1.63 21.43
C ALA A 85 -24.04 2.72 21.00
N TYR A 86 -23.99 3.85 21.72
CA TYR A 86 -22.99 4.90 21.48
C TYR A 86 -21.58 4.44 21.88
N GLN A 87 -21.43 3.81 23.06
CA GLN A 87 -20.15 3.25 23.49
C GLN A 87 -19.64 2.19 22.51
N GLU A 88 -20.53 1.32 22.04
CA GLU A 88 -20.19 0.33 21.01
C GLU A 88 -19.72 1.00 19.72
N PHE A 89 -20.45 2.02 19.24
CA PHE A 89 -20.08 2.79 18.05
C PHE A 89 -18.71 3.45 18.18
N THR A 90 -18.43 4.10 19.32
CA THR A 90 -17.14 4.73 19.58
C THR A 90 -16.01 3.69 19.58
N ARG A 91 -16.16 2.60 20.32
CA ARG A 91 -15.16 1.52 20.38
C ARG A 91 -14.86 0.93 18.98
N ILE A 92 -15.89 0.69 18.17
CA ILE A 92 -15.73 0.20 16.80
C ILE A 92 -15.04 1.24 15.92
N SER A 93 -15.40 2.51 16.06
CA SER A 93 -14.81 3.60 15.29
C SER A 93 -13.33 3.77 15.62
N ASP A 94 -12.95 3.75 16.89
CA ASP A 94 -11.57 3.89 17.33
C ASP A 94 -10.71 2.72 16.83
N ALA A 95 -11.21 1.49 16.93
CA ALA A 95 -10.55 0.32 16.39
C ALA A 95 -10.38 0.41 14.86
N ALA A 96 -11.41 0.83 14.15
CA ALA A 96 -11.36 1.00 12.69
C ALA A 96 -10.37 2.10 12.26
N ILE A 97 -10.33 3.22 12.98
CA ILE A 97 -9.38 4.31 12.72
C ILE A 97 -7.95 3.84 12.97
N ALA A 98 -7.69 3.19 14.10
CA ALA A 98 -6.37 2.65 14.42
C ALA A 98 -5.90 1.67 13.33
N GLU A 99 -6.77 0.76 12.90
CA GLU A 99 -6.41 -0.20 11.85
C GLU A 99 -6.22 0.46 10.48
N MET A 100 -7.06 1.43 10.09
CA MET A 100 -6.86 2.20 8.86
C MET A 100 -5.52 2.94 8.87
N GLN A 101 -5.11 3.51 10.00
CA GLN A 101 -3.81 4.15 10.14
C GLN A 101 -2.65 3.16 9.95
N GLN A 102 -2.76 1.94 10.51
CA GLN A 102 -1.75 0.89 10.30
C GLN A 102 -1.66 0.48 8.82
N LEU A 103 -2.80 0.29 8.16
CA LEU A 103 -2.84 -0.06 6.72
C LEU A 103 -2.21 1.03 5.85
N LEU A 104 -2.51 2.31 6.14
CA LEU A 104 -1.91 3.44 5.42
C LEU A 104 -0.41 3.57 5.70
N GLY A 105 0.02 3.36 6.96
CA GLY A 105 1.43 3.37 7.34
C GLY A 105 2.23 2.29 6.62
N ALA A 106 1.75 1.04 6.64
CA ALA A 106 2.39 -0.07 5.94
C ALA A 106 2.50 0.21 4.42
N ARG A 107 1.46 0.78 3.81
CA ARG A 107 1.45 1.15 2.39
C ARG A 107 2.50 2.22 2.07
N LEU A 108 2.67 3.22 2.92
CA LEU A 108 3.68 4.26 2.75
C LEU A 108 5.09 3.68 2.80
N THR A 109 5.36 2.79 3.77
CA THR A 109 6.64 2.09 3.87
C THR A 109 6.93 1.28 2.61
N SER A 110 5.98 0.44 2.17
CA SER A 110 6.14 -0.40 0.98
C SER A 110 6.33 0.42 -0.30
N SER A 111 5.65 1.57 -0.42
CA SER A 111 5.85 2.51 -1.53
C SER A 111 7.27 3.12 -1.54
N GLY A 112 7.81 3.42 -0.36
CA GLY A 112 9.18 3.91 -0.22
C GLY A 112 10.22 2.86 -0.64
N GLU A 113 10.01 1.60 -0.26
CA GLU A 113 10.86 0.47 -0.66
C GLU A 113 10.81 0.24 -2.17
N LEU A 114 9.61 0.31 -2.78
CA LEU A 114 9.43 0.18 -4.22
C LEU A 114 10.18 1.28 -4.98
N LEU A 115 10.07 2.54 -4.55
CA LEU A 115 10.77 3.67 -5.17
C LEU A 115 12.30 3.53 -5.04
N LYS A 116 12.79 3.04 -3.90
CA LYS A 116 14.22 2.76 -3.70
C LYS A 116 14.70 1.68 -4.68
N GLN A 117 13.97 0.57 -4.81
CA GLN A 117 14.31 -0.51 -5.74
C GLN A 117 14.25 -0.06 -7.21
N ALA A 118 13.28 0.79 -7.55
CA ALA A 118 13.18 1.38 -8.89
C ALA A 118 14.40 2.24 -9.22
N ARG A 119 14.88 3.03 -8.26
CA ARG A 119 16.12 3.81 -8.40
C ARG A 119 17.34 2.92 -8.61
N GLN A 120 17.51 1.87 -7.80
CA GLN A 120 18.62 0.92 -7.95
C GLN A 120 18.62 0.24 -9.33
N THR A 121 17.44 -0.13 -9.83
CA THR A 121 17.27 -0.69 -11.17
C THR A 121 17.67 0.30 -12.26
N TRP A 122 17.28 1.57 -12.11
CA TRP A 122 17.63 2.65 -13.04
C TRP A 122 19.14 2.93 -13.06
N ASP A 123 19.76 3.01 -11.88
CA ASP A 123 21.20 3.26 -11.73
C ASP A 123 22.00 2.10 -12.36
N ALA A 124 21.59 0.85 -12.14
CA ALA A 124 22.19 -0.32 -12.78
C ALA A 124 22.06 -0.29 -14.31
N GLY A 125 20.91 0.15 -14.84
CA GLY A 125 20.70 0.29 -16.28
C GLY A 125 21.58 1.39 -16.89
N SER A 126 21.70 2.52 -16.20
CA SER A 126 22.57 3.63 -16.60
C SER A 126 24.04 3.20 -16.65
N ALA A 127 24.49 2.41 -15.66
CA ALA A 127 25.85 1.87 -15.64
C ALA A 127 26.17 0.97 -16.86
N VAL A 128 25.20 0.16 -17.32
CA VAL A 128 25.33 -0.64 -18.55
C VAL A 128 25.51 0.27 -19.78
N ILE A 129 24.66 1.29 -19.92
CA ILE A 129 24.72 2.25 -21.03
C ILE A 129 26.09 2.96 -21.05
N ASP A 130 26.50 3.48 -19.90
CA ASP A 130 27.78 4.19 -19.77
C ASP A 130 28.98 3.29 -20.12
N ALA A 131 28.94 2.02 -19.71
CA ALA A 131 29.99 1.06 -20.02
C ALA A 131 30.05 0.72 -21.51
N LEU A 132 28.90 0.60 -22.19
CA LEU A 132 28.83 0.40 -23.64
C LEU A 132 29.39 1.62 -24.40
N VAL A 133 29.02 2.84 -24.00
CA VAL A 133 29.52 4.08 -24.60
C VAL A 133 31.05 4.19 -24.47
N ARG A 134 31.59 3.90 -23.28
CA ARG A 134 33.05 3.89 -23.06
C ARG A 134 33.76 2.83 -23.89
N SER A 135 33.20 1.63 -24.00
CA SER A 135 33.81 0.52 -24.73
C SER A 135 33.82 0.75 -26.25
N GLY A 136 32.80 1.42 -26.80
CA GLY A 136 32.75 1.85 -28.19
C GLY A 136 33.67 3.03 -28.53
N SER A 137 34.14 3.79 -27.53
CA SER A 137 35.07 4.92 -27.70
C SER A 137 36.55 4.49 -27.72
N THR A 138 36.84 3.22 -27.48
CA THR A 138 38.20 2.63 -27.41
C THR A 138 38.61 1.87 -28.68
N GLU A 139 37.92 2.02 -29.81
CA GLU A 139 38.40 1.52 -31.11
C GLU A 139 39.55 2.44 -31.59
N PRO A 140 40.80 1.95 -31.77
CA PRO A 140 41.90 2.78 -32.27
C PRO A 140 41.60 3.27 -33.70
N PRO A 141 42.19 4.40 -34.15
CA PRO A 141 42.02 4.86 -35.52
C PRO A 141 42.40 3.72 -36.46
N ARG A 142 41.48 3.34 -37.35
CA ARG A 142 41.78 2.41 -38.43
C ARG A 142 42.91 3.01 -39.22
N ASP A 143 44.09 2.41 -39.07
CA ASP A 143 45.32 2.88 -39.69
C ASP A 143 45.09 2.96 -41.20
N GLY A 144 45.31 4.16 -41.74
CA GLY A 144 45.25 4.41 -43.16
C GLY A 144 46.47 3.79 -43.82
N GLY A 145 46.25 2.75 -44.63
CA GLY A 145 47.25 2.25 -45.56
C GLY A 145 46.70 1.01 -46.27
N ARG A 146 46.57 0.93 -47.58
CA ARG A 146 47.07 1.73 -48.72
C ARG A 146 45.98 1.80 -49.79
#